data_AF-A0A940VXH6-F1
#
_entry.id   AF-A0A940VXH6-F1
#
_cell.length_a   1.000
_cell.length_b   1.000
_cell.length_c   1.000
_cell.angle_alpha   90.00
_cell.angle_beta   90.00
_cell.angle_gamma   90.00
#
_symmetry.space_group_name_H-M   'P 1'
#
loop_
_entity.id
_entity.type
_entity.pdbx_description
1 polymer ?
#
loop_
_entity_poly.entity_id
_entity_poly.type
_entity_poly.pdbx_seq_one_letter_code
_entity_poly.pdbx_strand_id
1 'polypeptide(L)'
;DIFIAGVGTGGTVTGVGEVLKAYKPSVQVIAVEPAASPVLSGGQPGPHKIQGIGAGFVPDVFNRAAVDEILPVGNDEAMATGRELAKTEGLLVGISSGAAAWAAAQVAKRPENKGKVIVVLLPDTGERYLSTPLYTDPEA
;
A
#
# COMPACT_ATOMS: atom_id res chain seq x y z
N ASP A 1 -1.29 -16.40 1.02
CA ASP A 1 0.15 -16.56 1.34
C ASP A 1 0.81 -15.25 1.71
N ILE A 2 0.41 -14.16 1.05
CA ILE A 2 0.95 -12.83 1.31
C ILE A 2 -0.22 -11.86 1.55
N PHE A 3 -0.11 -11.00 2.56
CA PHE A 3 -1.01 -9.87 2.79
C PHE A 3 -0.25 -8.56 2.63
N ILE A 4 -0.83 -7.60 1.90
CA ILE A 4 -0.19 -6.32 1.58
C ILE A 4 -1.17 -5.18 1.91
N ALA A 5 -0.70 -4.20 2.68
CA ALA A 5 -1.48 -3.01 3.01
C ALA A 5 -0.59 -1.79 3.23
N GLY A 6 -1.11 -0.62 2.85
CA GLY A 6 -0.50 0.66 3.16
C GLY A 6 -0.61 1.02 4.65
N VAL A 7 0.38 1.75 5.17
CA VAL A 7 0.45 2.12 6.58
C VAL A 7 0.16 3.61 6.79
N GLY A 8 -1.06 3.90 7.23
CA GLY A 8 -1.42 5.17 7.88
C GLY A 8 -1.18 5.09 9.37
N THR A 9 -2.21 4.68 10.13
CA THR A 9 -2.08 4.41 11.57
C THR A 9 -1.38 3.09 11.87
N GLY A 10 -1.30 2.16 10.92
CA GLY A 10 -0.77 0.81 11.11
C GLY A 10 -1.78 -0.24 11.58
N GLY A 11 -3.00 0.15 11.96
CA GLY A 11 -3.99 -0.77 12.53
C GLY A 11 -4.31 -1.97 11.64
N THR A 12 -4.50 -1.75 10.33
CA THR A 12 -4.81 -2.82 9.39
C THR A 12 -3.68 -3.84 9.27
N VAL A 13 -2.44 -3.38 9.02
CA VAL A 13 -1.31 -4.29 8.80
C VAL A 13 -0.96 -5.05 10.08
N THR A 14 -1.02 -4.37 11.23
CA THR A 14 -0.80 -4.97 12.55
C THR A 14 -1.85 -6.03 12.85
N GLY A 15 -3.13 -5.67 12.87
CA GLY A 15 -4.20 -6.58 13.28
C GLY A 15 -4.36 -7.76 12.35
N VAL A 16 -4.32 -7.53 11.03
CA VAL A 16 -4.38 -8.64 10.06
C VAL A 16 -3.13 -9.52 10.17
N GLY A 17 -1.95 -8.93 10.31
CA GLY A 17 -0.69 -9.67 10.41
C GLY A 17 -0.64 -10.57 11.64
N GLU A 18 -1.00 -10.06 12.82
CA GLU A 18 -1.06 -10.83 14.06
C GLU A 18 -2.02 -12.01 13.95
N VAL A 19 -3.23 -11.77 13.46
CA VAL A 19 -4.26 -12.81 13.33
C VAL A 19 -3.83 -13.86 12.30
N LEU A 20 -3.41 -13.46 11.10
CA LEU A 20 -3.01 -14.42 10.06
C LEU A 20 -1.80 -15.25 10.48
N LYS A 21 -0.80 -14.65 11.14
CA LYS A 21 0.38 -15.39 11.61
C LYS A 21 0.05 -16.35 12.77
N ALA A 22 -0.95 -16.04 13.60
CA ALA A 22 -1.43 -16.97 14.61
C ALA A 22 -2.03 -18.24 13.98
N TYR A 23 -2.72 -18.13 12.85
CA TYR A 23 -3.28 -19.29 12.14
C TYR A 23 -2.29 -19.99 11.19
N LYS A 24 -1.45 -19.21 10.49
CA LYS A 24 -0.45 -19.70 9.54
C LYS A 24 0.82 -18.84 9.70
N PRO A 25 1.79 -19.26 10.52
CA PRO A 25 3.01 -18.49 10.79
C PRO A 25 3.85 -18.16 9.55
N SER A 26 3.68 -18.94 8.47
CA SER A 26 4.37 -18.73 7.19
C SER A 26 3.74 -17.66 6.30
N VAL A 27 2.63 -17.02 6.71
CA VAL A 27 2.08 -15.88 5.98
C VAL A 27 3.07 -14.72 6.03
N GLN A 28 3.35 -14.17 4.84
CA GLN A 28 4.13 -12.95 4.70
C GLN A 28 3.21 -11.74 4.77
N VAL A 29 3.60 -10.74 5.55
CA VAL A 29 2.89 -9.47 5.71
C VAL A 29 3.82 -8.35 5.23
N ILE A 30 3.37 -7.59 4.24
CA ILE A 30 4.14 -6.52 3.61
C ILE A 30 3.44 -5.19 3.87
N ALA A 31 4.14 -4.28 4.54
CA ALA A 31 3.70 -2.90 4.72
C ALA A 31 4.10 -2.05 3.52
N VAL A 32 3.22 -1.14 3.09
CA VAL A 32 3.52 -0.16 2.03
C VAL A 32 3.62 1.24 2.64
N GLU A 33 4.66 1.97 2.26
CA GLU A 33 4.88 3.37 2.65
C GLU A 33 5.30 4.25 1.46
N PRO A 34 5.19 5.58 1.54
CA PRO A 34 5.68 6.46 0.48
C PRO A 34 7.22 6.47 0.43
N ALA A 35 7.79 6.31 -0.77
CA ALA A 35 9.24 6.41 -0.98
C ALA A 35 9.82 7.80 -0.66
N ALA A 36 9.00 8.85 -0.76
CA ALA A 36 9.38 10.21 -0.39
C ALA A 36 9.29 10.49 1.13
N SER A 37 8.74 9.56 1.92
CA SER A 37 8.67 9.64 3.38
C SER A 37 8.84 8.27 4.05
N PRO A 38 9.98 7.57 3.84
CA PRO A 38 10.14 6.15 4.16
C PRO A 38 10.53 5.94 5.64
N VAL A 39 9.69 6.42 6.55
CA VAL A 39 9.98 6.45 7.99
C VAL A 39 10.01 5.05 8.60
N LEU A 40 9.15 4.13 8.15
CA LEU A 40 9.14 2.75 8.66
C LEU A 40 10.41 1.99 8.24
N SER A 41 10.98 2.34 7.07
CA SER A 41 12.27 1.83 6.61
C SER A 41 13.49 2.53 7.25
N GLY A 42 13.28 3.48 8.16
CA GLY A 42 14.35 4.21 8.86
C GLY A 42 14.87 5.46 8.13
N GLY A 43 14.19 5.89 7.07
CA GLY A 43 14.48 7.15 6.39
C GLY A 43 13.85 8.37 7.09
N GLN A 44 13.98 9.53 6.45
CA GLN A 44 13.44 10.79 6.97
C GLN A 44 12.02 11.05 6.45
N PRO A 45 11.16 11.72 7.23
CA PRO A 45 9.86 12.14 6.74
C PRO A 45 10.00 13.18 5.62
N GLY A 46 9.06 13.18 4.68
CA GLY A 46 9.05 14.11 3.56
C GLY A 46 7.67 14.30 2.94
N PRO A 47 7.46 15.36 2.15
CA PRO A 47 6.18 15.58 1.48
C PRO A 47 5.91 14.50 0.43
N HIS A 48 4.69 13.96 0.42
CA HIS A 48 4.24 12.97 -0.57
C HIS A 48 2.76 13.18 -0.92
N LYS A 49 2.28 12.48 -1.97
CA LYS A 49 0.92 12.61 -2.50
C LYS A 49 0.02 11.41 -2.20
N ILE A 50 0.57 10.33 -1.64
CA ILE A 50 -0.20 9.12 -1.31
C ILE A 50 -1.06 9.33 -0.05
N GLN A 51 -2.24 9.91 -0.23
CA GLN A 51 -3.17 10.19 0.87
C GLN A 51 -3.59 8.91 1.60
N GLY A 52 -3.68 8.98 2.93
CA GLY A 52 -4.09 7.88 3.81
C GLY A 52 -2.95 7.05 4.41
N ILE A 53 -1.71 7.16 3.89
CA ILE A 53 -0.53 6.44 4.41
C ILE A 53 0.64 7.40 4.62
N GLY A 54 1.72 6.95 5.28
CA GLY A 54 2.94 7.74 5.44
C GLY A 54 2.82 8.89 6.42
N ALA A 55 2.47 8.62 7.68
CA ALA A 55 2.18 9.66 8.68
C ALA A 55 3.37 10.60 9.04
N GLY A 56 4.57 10.35 8.53
CA GLY A 56 5.79 11.12 8.87
C GLY A 56 6.43 10.75 10.21
N PHE A 57 5.90 9.74 10.88
CA PHE A 57 6.44 9.13 12.10
C PHE A 57 6.01 7.64 12.14
N VAL A 58 6.61 6.85 13.03
CA VAL A 58 6.16 5.46 13.29
C VAL A 58 4.98 5.52 14.27
N PRO A 59 3.75 5.13 13.88
CA PRO A 59 2.60 5.20 14.79
C PRO A 59 2.68 4.15 15.90
N ASP A 60 2.18 4.47 17.09
CA ASP A 60 2.16 3.52 18.23
C ASP A 60 1.35 2.24 17.95
N VAL A 61 0.36 2.32 17.05
CA VAL A 61 -0.49 1.20 16.63
C VAL A 61 0.24 0.25 15.65
N PHE A 62 1.35 0.68 15.06
CA PHE A 62 2.14 -0.15 14.15
C PHE A 62 3.02 -1.14 14.91
N ASN A 63 2.78 -2.44 14.75
CA ASN A 63 3.61 -3.50 15.30
C ASN A 63 4.61 -3.99 14.26
N ARG A 64 5.88 -3.56 14.37
CA ARG A 64 6.95 -3.96 13.44
C ARG A 64 7.16 -5.48 13.37
N ALA A 65 6.87 -6.21 14.46
CA ALA A 65 7.04 -7.66 14.53
C ALA A 65 5.98 -8.43 13.74
N ALA A 66 4.84 -7.79 13.44
CA ALA A 66 3.79 -8.38 12.61
C ALA A 66 4.10 -8.31 11.10
N VAL A 67 5.15 -7.57 10.71
CA VAL A 67 5.49 -7.25 9.32
C VAL A 67 6.84 -7.87 8.93
N ASP A 68 6.88 -8.57 7.80
CA ASP A 68 8.11 -9.20 7.30
C ASP A 68 8.91 -8.25 6.41
N GLU A 69 8.22 -7.38 5.65
CA GLU A 69 8.82 -6.48 4.67
C GLU A 69 8.10 -5.12 4.67
N ILE A 70 8.85 -4.05 4.43
CA ILE A 70 8.30 -2.72 4.14
C ILE A 70 8.71 -2.37 2.71
N LEU A 71 7.76 -1.96 1.88
CA LEU A 71 7.95 -1.70 0.47
C LEU A 71 7.62 -0.22 0.18
N PRO A 72 8.63 0.62 -0.11
CA PRO A 72 8.42 2.01 -0.48
C PRO A 72 7.83 2.15 -1.89
N VAL A 73 6.85 3.04 -2.06
CA VAL A 73 6.16 3.28 -3.34
C VAL A 73 6.20 4.77 -3.69
N GLY A 74 6.52 5.09 -4.94
CA GLY A 74 6.52 6.47 -5.43
C GLY A 74 5.12 6.99 -5.73
N ASN A 75 4.99 8.32 -5.77
CA ASN A 75 3.71 8.98 -6.01
C ASN A 75 3.15 8.65 -7.40
N ASP A 76 4.02 8.63 -8.41
CA ASP A 76 3.61 8.47 -9.80
C ASP A 76 3.21 7.03 -10.07
N GLU A 77 3.92 6.05 -9.50
CA GLU A 77 3.54 4.63 -9.55
C GLU A 77 2.18 4.39 -8.89
N ALA A 78 1.93 5.00 -7.73
CA ALA A 78 0.66 4.89 -7.03
C ALA A 78 -0.50 5.48 -7.86
N MET A 79 -0.34 6.68 -8.39
CA MET A 79 -1.38 7.34 -9.19
C MET A 79 -1.63 6.62 -10.52
N ALA A 80 -0.56 6.25 -11.25
CA ALA A 80 -0.68 5.52 -12.50
C ALA A 80 -1.40 4.18 -12.30
N THR A 81 -1.07 3.45 -11.23
CA THR A 81 -1.73 2.17 -10.92
C THR A 81 -3.20 2.36 -10.53
N GLY A 82 -3.52 3.39 -9.75
CA GLY A 82 -4.91 3.71 -9.40
C GLY A 82 -5.78 4.06 -10.62
N ARG A 83 -5.22 4.78 -11.60
CA ARG A 83 -5.88 5.05 -12.88
C ARG A 83 -6.03 3.79 -13.74
N GLU A 84 -5.02 2.94 -13.76
CA GLU A 84 -5.05 1.69 -14.52
C GLU A 84 -6.11 0.72 -13.99
N LEU A 85 -6.25 0.61 -12.66
CA LEU A 85 -7.32 -0.18 -12.03
C LEU A 85 -8.71 0.30 -12.44
N ALA A 86 -8.94 1.61 -12.50
CA ALA A 86 -10.22 2.14 -12.95
C ALA A 86 -10.49 1.80 -14.43
N LYS A 87 -9.45 1.85 -15.27
CA LYS A 87 -9.54 1.61 -16.71
C LYS A 87 -9.70 0.14 -17.08
N THR A 88 -9.00 -0.76 -16.40
CA THR A 88 -8.89 -2.18 -16.78
C THR A 88 -9.77 -3.09 -15.96
N GLU A 89 -9.93 -2.80 -14.66
CA GLU A 89 -10.69 -3.64 -13.73
C GLU A 89 -12.05 -3.02 -13.35
N GLY A 90 -12.33 -1.79 -13.80
CA GLY A 90 -13.54 -1.06 -13.41
C GLY A 90 -13.55 -0.64 -11.93
N LEU A 91 -12.38 -0.61 -11.29
CA LEU A 91 -12.23 -0.30 -9.86
C LEU A 91 -11.79 1.16 -9.68
N LEU A 92 -12.75 2.04 -9.40
CA LEU A 92 -12.48 3.45 -9.07
C LEU A 92 -12.01 3.58 -7.61
N VAL A 93 -10.73 3.84 -7.38
CA VAL A 93 -10.08 3.75 -6.05
C VAL A 93 -9.21 4.96 -5.70
N GLY A 94 -8.90 5.16 -4.42
CA GLY A 94 -7.98 6.21 -3.98
C GLY A 94 -6.50 5.95 -4.27
N ILE A 95 -5.64 6.93 -3.93
CA ILE A 95 -4.20 6.90 -4.25
C ILE A 95 -3.48 5.78 -3.48
N SER A 96 -3.85 5.55 -2.21
CA SER A 96 -3.25 4.47 -1.39
C SER A 96 -3.61 3.07 -1.90
N SER A 97 -4.79 2.88 -2.48
CA SER A 97 -5.17 1.66 -3.20
C SER A 97 -4.24 1.39 -4.38
N GLY A 98 -3.94 2.43 -5.17
CA GLY A 98 -2.97 2.35 -6.26
C GLY A 98 -1.56 1.97 -5.77
N ALA A 99 -1.12 2.54 -4.65
CA ALA A 99 0.18 2.19 -4.05
C ALA A 99 0.23 0.72 -3.59
N ALA A 100 -0.81 0.24 -2.89
CA ALA A 100 -0.88 -1.14 -2.43
C ALA A 100 -0.98 -2.14 -3.59
N ALA A 101 -1.77 -1.83 -4.62
CA ALA A 101 -1.89 -2.65 -5.82
C ALA A 101 -0.59 -2.70 -6.63
N TRP A 102 0.13 -1.58 -6.74
CA TRP A 102 1.45 -1.55 -7.36
C TRP A 102 2.43 -2.46 -6.63
N ALA A 103 2.48 -2.35 -5.29
CA ALA A 103 3.32 -3.22 -4.47
C ALA A 103 2.96 -4.70 -4.66
N ALA A 104 1.67 -5.04 -4.70
CA ALA A 104 1.21 -6.39 -4.98
C ALA A 104 1.66 -6.90 -6.36
N ALA A 105 1.58 -6.07 -7.40
CA ALA A 105 2.06 -6.42 -8.73
C ALA A 105 3.58 -6.66 -8.76
N GLN A 106 4.38 -5.87 -8.02
CA GLN A 106 5.83 -6.11 -7.92
C GLN A 106 6.15 -7.40 -7.15
N VAL A 107 5.45 -7.66 -6.04
CA VAL A 107 5.63 -8.87 -5.22
C VAL A 107 5.21 -10.11 -6.00
N ALA A 108 4.14 -10.04 -6.81
CA ALA A 108 3.67 -11.14 -7.65
C ALA A 108 4.67 -11.55 -8.73
N LYS A 109 5.48 -10.60 -9.23
CA LYS A 109 6.51 -10.87 -10.26
C LYS A 109 7.72 -11.63 -9.72
N ARG A 110 7.90 -11.72 -8.40
CA ARG A 110 9.04 -12.41 -7.79
C ARG A 110 8.95 -13.92 -8.03
N PRO A 111 10.01 -14.59 -8.53
CA PRO A 111 9.97 -16.01 -8.88
C PRO A 111 9.48 -16.93 -7.75
N GLU A 112 9.86 -16.64 -6.51
CA GLU A 112 9.48 -17.37 -5.30
C GLU A 112 7.98 -17.26 -4.95
N ASN A 113 7.25 -16.36 -5.60
CA ASN A 113 5.82 -16.14 -5.39
C ASN A 113 4.94 -16.75 -6.49
N LYS A 114 5.53 -17.45 -7.45
CA LYS A 114 4.77 -18.16 -8.49
C LYS A 114 3.75 -19.13 -7.87
N GLY A 115 2.48 -18.96 -8.22
CA GLY A 115 1.37 -19.79 -7.72
C GLY A 115 0.89 -19.48 -6.30
N LYS A 116 1.48 -18.48 -5.62
CA LYS A 116 0.99 -18.02 -4.31
C LYS A 116 -0.21 -17.08 -4.46
N VAL A 117 -1.04 -17.04 -3.42
CA VAL A 117 -2.15 -16.08 -3.32
C VAL A 117 -1.71 -14.84 -2.55
N ILE A 118 -1.89 -13.68 -3.17
CA ILE A 118 -1.66 -12.36 -2.58
C ILE A 118 -3.01 -11.68 -2.34
N VAL A 119 -3.23 -11.19 -1.12
CA VAL A 119 -4.38 -10.36 -0.76
C VAL A 119 -3.88 -8.93 -0.55
N VAL A 120 -4.52 -7.97 -1.20
CA VAL A 120 -4.20 -6.54 -1.12
C VAL A 120 -5.44 -5.75 -0.72
N LEU A 121 -5.30 -4.79 0.21
CA LEU A 121 -6.38 -3.91 0.62
C LEU A 121 -6.42 -2.65 -0.26
N LEU A 122 -7.58 -2.35 -0.84
CA LEU A 122 -7.89 -1.09 -1.51
C LEU A 122 -8.78 -0.25 -0.56
N PRO A 123 -8.23 0.72 0.19
CA PRO A 123 -8.91 1.24 1.39
C PRO A 123 -10.17 2.07 1.13
N ASP A 124 -10.26 2.74 -0.02
CA ASP A 124 -11.36 3.67 -0.30
C ASP A 124 -11.65 3.85 -1.80
N THR A 125 -12.80 4.48 -2.08
CA THR A 125 -13.31 4.74 -3.42
C THR A 125 -12.67 5.99 -4.02
N GLY A 126 -12.45 5.96 -5.35
CA GLY A 126 -11.82 7.04 -6.09
C GLY A 126 -12.71 8.27 -6.29
N GLU A 127 -14.02 8.17 -6.05
CA GLU A 127 -14.96 9.31 -6.11
C GLU A 127 -14.52 10.48 -5.21
N ARG A 128 -13.91 10.17 -4.05
CA ARG A 128 -13.39 11.16 -3.10
C ARG A 128 -12.20 11.94 -3.63
N TYR A 129 -11.60 11.48 -4.74
CA TYR A 129 -10.34 11.97 -5.29
C TYR A 129 -10.50 12.71 -6.63
N LEU A 130 -11.73 12.95 -7.09
CA LEU A 130 -12.02 13.62 -8.37
C LEU A 130 -11.45 15.05 -8.45
N SER A 131 -11.22 15.70 -7.32
CA SER A 131 -10.58 17.03 -7.22
C SER A 131 -9.08 16.98 -6.94
N THR A 132 -8.48 15.80 -6.91
CA THR A 132 -7.05 15.61 -6.63
C THR A 132 -6.29 15.26 -7.91
N PRO A 133 -4.95 15.40 -7.93
CA PRO A 133 -4.12 14.99 -9.06
C PRO A 133 -4.30 13.54 -9.52
N LEU A 134 -4.93 12.67 -8.72
CA LEU A 134 -5.25 11.31 -9.17
C LEU A 134 -6.18 11.31 -10.39
N TYR A 135 -7.19 12.17 -10.44
CA TYR A 135 -8.20 12.18 -11.50
C TYR A 135 -8.41 13.54 -12.17
N THR A 136 -7.78 14.61 -11.67
CA THR A 136 -7.67 15.86 -12.42
C THR A 136 -6.53 15.76 -13.41
N ASP A 137 -6.83 15.94 -14.69
CA ASP A 137 -5.83 16.12 -15.73
C ASP A 137 -5.13 17.48 -15.52
N PRO A 138 -3.80 17.53 -15.35
CA PRO A 138 -3.07 18.80 -15.25
C PRO A 138 -3.13 19.63 -16.54
N GLU A 139 -3.52 19.02 -17.67
CA GLU A 139 -3.54 19.64 -19.00
C GLU A 139 -4.96 19.87 -19.57
N ALA A 140 -6.01 19.58 -18.80
CA ALA A 140 -7.40 19.86 -19.20
C ALA A 140 -7.85 21.30 -18.86
#